data_AF-A0A1H0HBE1-F1
#
_entry.id   AF-A0A1H0HBE1-F1
#
_cell.length_a   1.000
_cell.length_b   1.000
_cell.length_c   1.000
_cell.angle_alpha   90.00
_cell.angle_beta   90.00
_cell.angle_gamma   90.00
#
_symmetry.space_group_name_H-M   'P 1'
#
loop_
_entity.id
_entity.type
_entity.pdbx_description
1 polymer ?
#
loop_
_entity_poly.entity_id
_entity_poly.type
_entity_poly.pdbx_seq_one_letter_code
_entity_poly.pdbx_strand_id
1 'polypeptide(L)' 'MHDLFWLADEQMGRLRPFFPGRHGRPRVDDRRVLSEIVVINRNGLR' A
#
# COMPACT_ATOMS: atom_id res chain seq x y z
N MET A 1 -17.67 4.46 -0.12
CA MET A 1 -16.47 4.26 0.73
C MET A 1 -15.50 5.37 0.38
N HIS A 2 -15.26 6.30 1.31
CA HIS A 2 -14.25 7.33 1.11
C HIS A 2 -12.89 6.68 1.33
N ASP A 3 -12.35 6.10 0.26
CA ASP A 3 -11.08 5.40 0.23
C ASP A 3 -9.92 6.41 0.36
N LEU A 4 -9.74 6.93 1.58
CA LEU A 4 -8.63 7.81 1.95
C LEU A 4 -7.35 6.98 2.07
N PHE A 5 -6.89 6.45 0.94
CA PHE A 5 -5.56 5.91 0.85
C PHE A 5 -4.55 7.06 0.89
N TRP A 6 -3.51 6.90 1.70
CA TRP A 6 -2.48 7.93 1.90
C TRP A 6 -1.55 8.10 0.70
N LEU A 7 -1.65 7.21 -0.29
CA LEU A 7 -0.85 7.23 -1.52
C LEU A 7 -1.73 7.55 -2.73
N ALA A 8 -1.33 8.57 -3.47
CA ALA A 8 -1.86 8.88 -4.79
C ALA A 8 -1.48 7.80 -5.81
N ASP A 9 -2.23 7.71 -6.92
CA ASP A 9 -1.99 6.68 -7.95
C ASP A 9 -0.60 6.82 -8.60
N GLU A 10 -0.07 8.04 -8.72
CA GLU A 10 1.29 8.27 -9.23
C GLU A 10 2.35 7.71 -8.26
N GLN A 11 2.17 7.89 -6.95
CA GLN A 11 3.06 7.33 -5.94
C GLN A 11 2.98 5.80 -5.93
N MET A 12 1.77 5.24 -6.09
CA MET A 12 1.58 3.80 -6.29
C MET A 12 2.30 3.32 -7.55
N GLY A 13 2.24 4.08 -8.65
CA GLY A 13 2.95 3.80 -9.90
C GLY A 13 4.46 3.69 -9.71
N ARG A 14 5.05 4.57 -8.89
CA ARG A 14 6.49 4.52 -8.55
C ARG A 14 6.87 3.30 -7.71
N LEU A 15 5.93 2.77 -6.91
CA LEU A 15 6.18 1.60 -6.04
C LEU A 15 5.97 0.26 -6.74
N ARG A 16 5.14 0.20 -7.78
CA ARG A 16 4.81 -1.03 -8.53
C ARG A 16 6.01 -1.87 -8.96
N PRO A 17 7.15 -1.31 -9.43
CA PRO A 17 8.30 -2.12 -9.82
C PRO A 17 8.96 -2.90 -8.68
N PHE A 18 8.81 -2.43 -7.44
CA PHE A 18 9.41 -3.05 -6.24
C PHE A 18 8.52 -4.12 -5.63
N PHE A 19 7.32 -4.31 -6.16
CA PHE A 19 6.41 -5.34 -5.70
C PHE A 19 6.93 -6.72 -6.10
N PRO A 20 7.03 -7.68 -5.16
CA PRO A 20 7.41 -9.04 -5.50
C PRO A 20 6.50 -9.66 -6.58
N GLY A 21 6.99 -10.63 -7.35
CA GLY A 21 6.14 -11.36 -8.30
C GLY A 21 4.91 -11.97 -7.62
N ARG A 22 3.80 -12.20 -8.36
CA ARG A 22 2.64 -12.92 -7.82
C ARG A 22 3.05 -14.37 -7.49
N HIS A 23 3.13 -14.72 -6.21
CA HIS A 23 3.39 -16.09 -5.73
C HIS A 23 2.14 -16.99 -5.78
N GLY A 24 1.37 -16.95 -6.86
CA GLY A 24 0.16 -17.78 -7.03
C GLY A 24 -1.05 -17.38 -6.18
N ARG A 25 -0.95 -16.41 -5.26
CA ARG A 25 -2.08 -15.81 -4.54
C ARG A 25 -2.34 -14.37 -5.01
N PRO A 26 -3.61 -13.98 -5.28
CA PRO A 26 -3.95 -12.60 -5.54
C PRO A 26 -3.64 -11.76 -4.31
N ARG A 27 -3.00 -10.61 -4.52
CA ARG A 27 -2.74 -9.68 -3.43
C ARG A 27 -4.05 -9.06 -2.99
N VAL A 28 -4.31 -9.12 -1.68
CA VAL A 28 -5.40 -8.39 -1.03
C VAL A 28 -4.93 -6.93 -0.96
N ASP A 29 -5.28 -6.18 -2.00
CA ASP A 29 -5.14 -4.72 -2.15
C ASP A 29 -3.85 -4.09 -1.59
N ASP A 30 -2.81 -4.01 -2.43
CA ASP A 30 -1.51 -3.39 -2.11
C ASP A 30 -1.64 -1.96 -1.55
N ARG A 31 -2.68 -1.24 -1.98
CA ARG A 31 -2.91 0.14 -1.58
C ARG A 31 -3.32 0.23 -0.11
N ARG A 32 -4.07 -0.76 0.38
CA ARG A 32 -4.47 -0.87 1.78
C ARG A 32 -3.29 -1.22 2.67
N VAL A 33 -2.52 -2.25 2.29
CA VAL A 33 -1.33 -2.67 3.06
C VAL A 33 -0.31 -1.54 3.18
N LEU A 34 0.00 -0.87 2.08
CA LEU A 34 0.93 0.26 2.12
C LEU A 34 0.38 1.45 2.92
N SER A 35 -0.92 1.72 2.85
CA SER A 35 -1.54 2.76 3.66
C SER A 35 -1.44 2.45 5.15
N GLU A 36 -1.61 1.20 5.56
CA GLU A 36 -1.44 0.77 6.96
C GLU A 36 0.02 0.93 7.43
N ILE A 37 1.00 0.58 6.58
CA ILE A 37 2.43 0.80 6.88
C ILE A 37 2.73 2.29 7.06
N VAL A 38 2.20 3.16 6.18
CA VAL A 38 2.37 4.61 6.29
C VAL A 38 1.75 5.15 7.58
N VAL A 39 0.58 4.66 7.98
CA VAL A 39 -0.07 5.04 9.23
C VAL A 39 0.80 4.66 10.44
N ILE A 40 1.34 3.44 10.46
CA ILE A 40 2.22 2.98 11.54
C ILE A 40 3.51 3.80 11.59
N ASN A 41 4.14 4.07 10.45
CA ASN A 41 5.37 4.88 10.40
C ASN A 41 5.14 6.34 10.84
N ARG A 42 3.96 6.90 10.56
CA ARG A 42 3.62 8.29 10.90
C ARG A 42 3.16 8.48 12.34
N ASN A 43 2.44 7.50 12.88
CA ASN A 43 1.75 7.62 14.17
C ASN A 43 2.35 6.73 15.26
N GLY A 44 3.32 5.88 14.92
CA GLY A 44 3.89 4.86 15.79
C GLY A 44 3.08 3.56 15.80
N LEU A 45 3.70 2.48 16.29
CA LEU A 45 2.99 1.26 16.69
C LEU A 45 2.21 1.59 17.97
N ARG A 46 0.88 1.69 17.87
CA ARG A 46 -0.03 1.83 19.02
C ARG A 46 -0.63 0.48 19.37
#